data_AF-A0A955IDZ3-F1
#
_entry.id   AF-A0A955IDZ3-F1
#
_cell.length_a   1.000
_cell.length_b   1.000
_cell.length_c   1.000
_cell.angle_alpha   90.00
_cell.angle_beta   90.00
_cell.angle_gamma   90.00
#
_symmetry.space_group_name_H-M   'P 1'
#
loop_
_entity.id
_entity.type
_entity.pdbx_description
1 polymer ?
#
loop_
_entity_poly.entity_id
_entity_poly.type
_entity_poly.pdbx_seq_one_letter_code
_entity_poly.pdbx_strand_id
1 'polypeptide(L)'
;YPQVHTLRPEFLRAITPGGPGGMRSSRRLGHGEDYFGTREYRPGDSVRQIAWKRGAGLDELVSIERTQPSPPRLRVILNLLRPTADLRTDPHERFSPRDLEERAISLVASVLAAAESQGYEVGLTVLGLDVPPSPLRRGYRHLQRLMAALAGLDLGRPRLPRGDDPVADAERAGLIVVSADRADPGIVGPAGTGSLHLTARQLDDLVVDSAPAREGVPT
;
A
#
# COMPACT_ATOMS: atom_id res chain seq x y z
N TYR A 1 -3.47 20.99 0.30
CA TYR A 1 -3.20 19.65 -0.24
C TYR A 1 -1.78 19.25 0.16
N PRO A 2 -1.54 17.99 0.55
CA PRO A 2 -0.20 17.54 0.97
C PRO A 2 0.80 17.64 -0.18
N GLN A 3 2.09 17.81 0.14
CA GLN A 3 3.14 17.79 -0.87
C GLN A 3 3.32 16.37 -1.40
N VAL A 4 3.41 16.24 -2.73
CA VAL A 4 3.61 14.96 -3.41
C VAL A 4 4.95 15.01 -4.11
N HIS A 5 5.79 14.03 -3.81
CA HIS A 5 7.12 13.91 -4.36
C HIS A 5 7.19 12.71 -5.32
N THR A 6 8.06 12.81 -6.33
CA THR A 6 8.39 11.67 -7.18
C THR A 6 9.31 10.74 -6.41
N LEU A 7 8.84 9.51 -6.15
CA LEU A 7 9.62 8.49 -5.46
C LEU A 7 10.62 7.82 -6.41
N ARG A 8 11.77 7.41 -5.87
CA ARG A 8 12.82 6.77 -6.65
C ARG A 8 12.37 5.44 -7.25
N PRO A 9 12.80 5.10 -8.49
CA PRO A 9 12.36 3.88 -9.17
C PRO A 9 12.63 2.58 -8.40
N GLU A 10 13.72 2.50 -7.63
CA GLU A 10 14.06 1.36 -6.79
C GLU A 10 13.02 1.11 -5.70
N PHE A 11 12.51 2.17 -5.07
CA PHE A 11 11.44 2.06 -4.08
C PHE A 11 10.14 1.60 -4.75
N LEU A 12 9.83 2.16 -5.93
CA LEU A 12 8.66 1.75 -6.71
C LEU A 12 8.71 0.26 -7.05
N ARG A 13 9.88 -0.28 -7.42
CA ARG A 13 10.06 -1.72 -7.67
C ARG A 13 9.90 -2.57 -6.41
N ALA A 14 10.31 -2.06 -5.25
CA ALA A 14 10.17 -2.78 -3.98
C ALA A 14 8.70 -2.91 -3.53
N ILE A 15 7.85 -1.94 -3.89
CA ILE A 15 6.42 -2.00 -3.59
C ILE A 15 5.62 -2.77 -4.67
N THR A 16 6.23 -3.13 -5.81
CA THR A 16 5.66 -3.95 -6.89
C THR A 16 5.56 -5.45 -6.58
N PRO A 17 4.36 -6.07 -6.60
CA PRO A 17 4.23 -7.51 -6.52
C PRO A 17 5.03 -8.21 -7.63
N GLY A 18 5.93 -9.12 -7.24
CA GLY A 18 6.68 -9.97 -8.19
C GLY A 18 8.03 -9.43 -8.68
N GLY A 19 8.50 -8.27 -8.20
CA GLY A 19 9.90 -7.85 -8.37
C GLY A 19 10.86 -8.63 -7.46
N PRO A 20 12.19 -8.66 -7.76
CA PRO A 20 13.18 -9.34 -6.93
C PRO A 20 13.34 -8.76 -5.50
N GLY A 21 12.72 -7.60 -5.22
CA GLY A 21 12.54 -7.04 -3.88
C GLY A 21 11.10 -6.61 -3.60
N GLY A 22 10.15 -7.09 -4.40
CA GLY A 22 8.73 -6.79 -4.26
C GLY A 22 8.21 -7.25 -2.91
N MET A 23 7.21 -6.55 -2.38
CA MET A 23 6.37 -6.94 -1.24
C MET A 23 5.77 -8.35 -1.44
N ARG A 24 6.60 -9.37 -1.23
CA ARG A 24 6.37 -10.82 -1.21
C ARG A 24 7.45 -11.44 -0.34
N SER A 25 7.39 -11.18 0.96
CA SER A 25 8.09 -12.02 1.95
C SER A 25 7.24 -12.26 3.19
N SER A 26 6.04 -12.79 3.01
CA SER A 26 5.48 -13.70 4.01
C SER A 26 5.58 -15.13 3.45
N ARG A 27 6.77 -15.73 3.60
CA ARG A 27 6.86 -17.19 3.61
C ARG A 27 6.24 -17.68 4.92
N ARG A 28 4.92 -17.82 4.92
CA ARG A 28 4.26 -18.97 5.53
C ARG A 28 3.32 -19.56 4.49
N LEU A 29 3.66 -20.78 4.08
CA LEU A 29 2.70 -21.68 3.46
C LEU A 29 1.47 -21.75 4.37
N GLY A 30 0.29 -21.45 3.82
CA GLY A 30 -0.96 -21.52 4.56
C GLY A 30 -2.10 -20.78 3.88
N HIS A 31 -2.58 -21.35 2.77
CA HIS A 31 -3.88 -21.12 2.13
C HIS A 31 -4.09 -19.81 1.35
N GLY A 32 -4.03 -19.96 0.03
CA GLY A 32 -4.47 -18.93 -0.92
C GLY A 32 -3.70 -18.88 -2.22
N GLU A 33 -2.82 -19.86 -2.50
CA GLU A 33 -2.36 -20.06 -3.88
C GLU A 33 -3.37 -20.95 -4.58
N ASP A 34 -3.83 -20.47 -5.73
CA ASP A 34 -4.05 -21.18 -6.98
C ASP A 34 -3.48 -22.61 -7.04
N TYR A 35 -4.01 -23.51 -6.20
CA TYR A 35 -3.64 -24.91 -6.20
C TYR A 35 -4.62 -25.68 -7.07
N PHE A 36 -4.06 -26.06 -8.21
CA PHE A 36 -4.51 -27.13 -9.08
C PHE A 36 -4.78 -28.40 -8.25
N GLY A 37 -6.05 -28.78 -8.17
CA GLY A 37 -6.42 -30.17 -8.05
C GLY A 37 -6.99 -30.59 -9.40
N THR A 38 -6.37 -31.58 -10.06
CA THR A 38 -7.05 -32.32 -11.12
C THR A 38 -8.22 -33.04 -10.46
N ARG A 39 -9.40 -32.41 -10.47
CA ARG A 39 -10.62 -33.04 -9.98
C ARG A 39 -11.25 -33.76 -11.16
N GLU A 40 -11.24 -35.07 -11.10
CA GLU A 40 -12.02 -35.90 -12.02
C GLU A 40 -13.49 -35.46 -11.96
N TYR A 41 -14.09 -35.34 -13.14
CA TYR A 41 -15.44 -34.84 -13.35
C TYR A 41 -16.45 -35.57 -12.47
N ARG A 42 -17.28 -34.81 -11.73
CA ARG A 42 -18.47 -35.35 -11.04
C ARG A 42 -19.72 -34.97 -11.83
N PRO A 43 -20.61 -35.92 -12.15
CA PRO A 43 -21.83 -35.64 -12.89
C PRO A 43 -22.69 -34.59 -12.18
N GLY A 44 -22.87 -33.41 -12.79
CA GLY A 44 -23.72 -32.33 -12.24
C GLY A 44 -23.40 -30.91 -12.71
N ASP A 45 -22.24 -30.66 -13.31
CA ASP A 45 -21.89 -29.31 -13.78
C ASP A 45 -22.63 -28.90 -15.06
N SER A 46 -23.06 -27.63 -15.10
CA SER A 46 -23.93 -27.11 -16.17
C SER A 46 -23.19 -27.03 -17.52
N VAL A 47 -23.74 -27.69 -18.53
CA VAL A 47 -23.14 -28.01 -19.85
C VAL A 47 -22.96 -26.78 -20.78
N ARG A 48 -23.09 -25.54 -20.30
CA ARG A 48 -23.29 -24.40 -21.20
C ARG A 48 -22.04 -23.71 -21.74
N GLN A 49 -20.84 -24.22 -21.46
CA GLN A 49 -19.59 -23.62 -21.93
C GLN A 49 -18.54 -24.68 -22.30
N ILE A 50 -18.78 -25.43 -23.39
CA ILE A 50 -17.78 -26.35 -23.97
C ILE A 50 -17.34 -25.81 -25.33
N ALA A 51 -16.06 -25.44 -25.44
CA ALA A 51 -15.41 -25.16 -26.72
C ALA A 51 -14.80 -26.47 -27.26
N TRP A 52 -15.35 -26.98 -28.36
CA TRP A 52 -14.88 -28.23 -28.97
C TRP A 52 -13.56 -28.02 -29.72
N LYS A 53 -12.52 -28.76 -29.34
CA LYS A 53 -11.43 -29.13 -30.25
C LYS A 53 -11.28 -30.66 -30.22
N ARG A 54 -11.64 -31.31 -31.34
CA ARG A 54 -11.44 -32.75 -31.55
C ARG A 54 -9.94 -33.06 -31.59
N GLY A 55 -9.49 -33.89 -30.65
CA GLY A 55 -8.24 -34.65 -30.70
C GLY A 55 -8.55 -36.06 -30.22
N ALA A 56 -8.25 -37.06 -31.05
CA ALA A 56 -8.64 -38.45 -30.81
C ALA A 56 -7.93 -39.04 -29.59
N GLY A 57 -8.68 -39.66 -28.67
CA GLY A 57 -8.19 -40.85 -27.98
C GLY A 57 -8.25 -40.92 -26.45
N LEU A 58 -8.66 -39.89 -25.70
CA LEU A 58 -8.85 -40.01 -24.25
C LEU A 58 -9.84 -38.94 -23.73
N ASP A 59 -10.91 -39.38 -23.07
CA ASP A 59 -12.06 -38.58 -22.65
C ASP A 59 -11.79 -37.83 -21.33
N GLU A 60 -10.80 -36.93 -21.30
CA GLU A 60 -10.61 -35.99 -20.20
C GLU A 60 -10.94 -34.55 -20.65
N LEU A 61 -12.07 -34.05 -20.17
CA LEU A 61 -12.51 -32.66 -20.34
C LEU A 61 -11.61 -31.74 -19.49
N VAL A 62 -10.67 -31.04 -20.12
CA VAL A 62 -9.88 -29.98 -19.47
C VAL A 62 -10.54 -28.62 -19.68
N SER A 63 -11.17 -28.08 -18.64
CA SER A 63 -11.65 -26.70 -18.61
C SER A 63 -10.47 -25.75 -18.35
N ILE A 64 -10.19 -24.85 -19.30
CA ILE A 64 -9.18 -23.78 -19.13
C ILE A 64 -9.92 -22.50 -18.73
N GLU A 65 -10.03 -22.27 -17.42
CA GLU A 65 -10.52 -21.01 -16.87
C GLU A 65 -9.41 -19.95 -16.98
N ARG A 66 -9.59 -18.97 -17.88
CA ARG A 66 -8.68 -17.83 -17.99
C ARG A 66 -9.04 -16.79 -16.92
N THR A 67 -8.47 -16.92 -15.73
CA THR A 67 -8.58 -15.89 -14.68
C THR A 67 -7.83 -14.63 -15.12
N GLN A 68 -8.53 -13.50 -15.24
CA GLN A 68 -7.85 -12.20 -15.33
C GLN A 68 -7.05 -11.97 -14.03
N PRO A 69 -5.78 -11.55 -14.10
CA PRO A 69 -5.04 -11.19 -12.90
C PRO A 69 -5.76 -10.04 -12.20
N SER A 70 -6.14 -10.25 -10.94
CA SER A 70 -6.71 -9.19 -10.11
C SER A 70 -5.71 -8.04 -9.96
N PRO A 71 -6.16 -6.77 -9.96
CA PRO A 71 -5.25 -5.63 -9.80
C PRO A 71 -4.49 -5.71 -8.47
N PRO A 72 -3.22 -5.28 -8.43
CA PRO A 72 -2.44 -5.29 -7.20
C PRO A 72 -3.05 -4.33 -6.16
N ARG A 73 -3.00 -4.71 -4.89
CA ARG A 73 -3.63 -3.98 -3.78
C ARG A 73 -2.59 -3.48 -2.80
N LEU A 74 -2.70 -2.22 -2.40
CA LEU A 74 -1.82 -1.57 -1.44
C LEU A 74 -2.63 -0.80 -0.40
N ARG A 75 -2.37 -1.05 0.89
CA ARG A 75 -2.86 -0.20 1.97
C ARG A 75 -1.70 0.53 2.62
N VAL A 76 -1.82 1.84 2.68
CA VAL A 76 -0.89 2.73 3.37
C VAL A 76 -1.49 3.12 4.71
N ILE A 77 -0.70 2.96 5.77
CA ILE A 77 -1.09 3.23 7.15
C ILE A 77 -0.26 4.41 7.63
N LEU A 78 -0.92 5.53 7.92
CA LEU A 78 -0.30 6.69 8.55
C LEU A 78 -0.40 6.55 10.07
N ASN A 79 0.73 6.36 10.74
CA ASN A 79 0.80 6.20 12.19
C ASN A 79 1.07 7.54 12.90
N LEU A 80 0.02 8.09 13.51
CA LEU A 80 0.06 9.29 14.35
C LEU A 80 -0.40 8.98 15.79
N LEU A 81 -0.26 7.75 16.26
CA LEU A 81 -0.66 7.35 17.62
C LEU A 81 0.09 8.13 18.71
N ARG A 82 1.31 8.56 18.41
CA ARG A 82 2.17 9.30 19.34
C ARG A 82 1.82 10.79 19.28
N PRO A 83 1.54 11.45 20.42
CA PRO A 83 1.35 12.89 20.47
C PRO A 83 2.57 13.64 19.95
N THR A 84 2.36 14.81 19.35
CA THR A 84 3.43 15.64 18.77
C THR A 84 4.52 15.96 19.80
N ALA A 85 4.13 16.22 21.06
CA ALA A 85 5.06 16.51 22.15
C ALA A 85 5.93 15.30 22.58
N ASP A 86 5.49 14.08 22.28
CA ASP A 86 6.18 12.84 22.66
C ASP A 86 7.04 12.26 21.52
N LEU A 87 7.05 12.90 20.35
CA LEU A 87 7.92 12.54 19.24
C LEU A 87 9.37 12.79 19.65
N ARG A 88 10.24 11.80 19.41
CA ARG A 88 11.66 11.94 19.71
C ARG A 88 12.31 12.76 18.61
N THR A 89 12.83 13.90 18.98
CA THR A 89 13.70 14.73 18.14
C THR A 89 14.97 15.00 18.91
N ASP A 90 16.12 14.75 18.28
CA ASP A 90 17.40 15.10 18.89
C ASP A 90 17.59 16.63 18.91
N PRO A 91 18.43 17.18 19.81
CA PRO A 91 18.69 18.62 19.86
C PRO A 91 19.27 19.21 18.56
N HIS A 92 19.85 18.37 17.71
CA HIS A 92 20.40 18.72 16.38
C HIS A 92 19.48 18.30 15.22
N GLU A 93 18.25 17.87 15.51
CA GLU A 93 17.29 17.48 14.49
C GLU A 93 16.95 18.66 13.58
N ARG A 94 17.01 18.44 12.26
CA ARG A 94 16.68 19.47 11.25
C ARG A 94 15.20 19.85 11.26
N PHE A 95 14.33 18.94 11.70
CA PHE A 95 12.89 19.02 11.56
C PHE A 95 12.23 19.05 12.93
N SER A 96 11.27 19.96 13.13
CA SER A 96 10.46 19.95 14.34
C SER A 96 9.56 18.71 14.39
N PRO A 97 9.01 18.35 15.56
CA PRO A 97 8.00 17.29 15.66
C PRO A 97 6.82 17.47 14.70
N ARG A 98 6.37 18.72 14.52
CA ARG A 98 5.32 19.07 13.53
C ARG A 98 5.77 18.78 12.11
N ASP A 99 6.99 19.17 11.75
CA ASP A 99 7.53 18.93 10.42
C ASP A 99 7.66 17.44 10.11
N LEU A 100 7.99 16.60 11.10
CA LEU A 100 8.02 15.15 10.94
C LEU A 100 6.62 14.57 10.64
N GLU A 101 5.57 15.09 11.27
CA GLU A 101 4.19 14.70 10.97
C GLU A 101 3.79 15.10 9.54
N GLU A 102 4.09 16.33 9.12
CA GLU A 102 3.83 16.82 7.75
C GLU A 102 4.63 16.06 6.69
N ARG A 103 5.87 15.69 7.01
CA ARG A 103 6.72 14.85 6.14
C ARG A 103 6.17 13.43 6.04
N ALA A 104 5.64 12.85 7.13
CA ALA A 104 4.95 11.56 7.06
C ALA A 104 3.70 11.62 6.19
N ILE A 105 2.91 12.69 6.31
CA ILE A 105 1.74 12.94 5.44
C ILE A 105 2.18 13.04 3.97
N SER A 106 3.25 13.78 3.70
CA SER A 106 3.79 13.96 2.34
C SER A 106 4.34 12.65 1.76
N LEU A 107 4.99 11.82 2.59
CA LEU A 107 5.44 10.49 2.20
C LEU A 107 4.26 9.57 1.85
N VAL A 108 3.21 9.54 2.68
CA VAL A 108 1.98 8.77 2.41
C VAL A 108 1.32 9.24 1.11
N ALA A 109 1.19 10.55 0.91
CA ALA A 109 0.65 11.11 -0.33
C ALA A 109 1.46 10.68 -1.55
N SER A 110 2.79 10.73 -1.45
CA SER A 110 3.72 10.32 -2.51
C SER A 110 3.58 8.83 -2.85
N VAL A 111 3.48 7.96 -1.84
CA VAL A 111 3.28 6.51 -2.03
C VAL A 111 1.93 6.23 -2.69
N LEU A 112 0.85 6.88 -2.25
CA LEU A 112 -0.48 6.70 -2.83
C LEU A 112 -0.54 7.13 -4.30
N ALA A 113 0.05 8.28 -4.63
CA ALA A 113 0.12 8.77 -6.01
C ALA A 113 0.93 7.84 -6.90
N ALA A 114 2.08 7.37 -6.41
CA ALA A 114 2.92 6.44 -7.14
C ALA A 114 2.21 5.10 -7.38
N ALA A 115 1.58 4.52 -6.36
CA ALA A 115 0.85 3.25 -6.50
C ALA A 115 -0.34 3.37 -7.46
N GLU A 116 -1.09 4.47 -7.42
CA GLU A 116 -2.19 4.70 -8.38
C GLU A 116 -1.69 4.75 -9.83
N SER A 117 -0.55 5.42 -10.07
CA SER A 117 0.09 5.48 -11.39
C SER A 117 0.53 4.11 -11.92
N GLN A 118 0.81 3.17 -11.01
CA GLN A 118 1.16 1.77 -11.32
C GLN A 118 -0.07 0.85 -11.41
N GLY A 119 -1.28 1.40 -11.28
CA GLY A 119 -2.53 0.66 -11.44
C GLY A 119 -3.03 -0.07 -10.19
N TYR A 120 -2.56 0.30 -9.01
CA TYR A 120 -3.00 -0.33 -7.76
C TYR A 120 -4.39 0.12 -7.34
N GLU A 121 -5.09 -0.78 -6.65
CA GLU A 121 -6.14 -0.38 -5.71
C GLU A 121 -5.48 0.08 -4.42
N VAL A 122 -5.70 1.34 -4.05
CA VAL A 122 -5.07 1.96 -2.88
C VAL A 122 -6.08 2.21 -1.78
N GLY A 123 -5.65 1.98 -0.54
CA GLY A 123 -6.41 2.22 0.68
C GLY A 123 -5.57 3.01 1.68
N LEU A 124 -6.22 3.82 2.51
CA LEU A 124 -5.58 4.62 3.54
C LEU A 124 -6.19 4.30 4.90
N THR A 125 -5.33 4.08 5.89
CA THR A 125 -5.72 4.02 7.31
C THR A 125 -4.91 5.08 8.05
N VAL A 126 -5.57 5.92 8.85
CA VAL A 126 -4.91 6.89 9.73
C VAL A 126 -5.12 6.42 11.16
N LEU A 127 -4.02 6.26 11.90
CA LEU A 127 -4.04 5.84 13.30
C LEU A 127 -3.72 7.05 14.19
N GLY A 128 -4.40 7.15 15.33
CA GLY A 128 -4.22 8.25 16.28
C GLY A 128 -5.13 9.45 16.05
N LEU A 129 -5.99 9.43 15.02
CA LEU A 129 -7.00 10.45 14.77
C LEU A 129 -8.34 9.79 14.42
N ASP A 130 -9.45 10.47 14.69
CA ASP A 130 -10.80 10.01 14.37
C ASP A 130 -11.10 10.17 12.87
N VAL A 131 -10.47 9.30 12.07
CA VAL A 131 -10.60 9.29 10.61
C VAL A 131 -10.94 7.86 10.17
N PRO A 132 -12.10 7.64 9.53
CA PRO A 132 -12.48 6.30 9.11
C PRO A 132 -11.51 5.77 8.03
N PRO A 133 -11.21 4.45 8.05
CA PRO A 133 -10.34 3.86 7.04
C PRO A 133 -10.97 3.98 5.65
N SER A 134 -10.19 4.42 4.69
CA SER A 134 -10.62 4.47 3.29
C SER A 134 -10.51 3.07 2.66
N PRO A 135 -11.51 2.64 1.87
CA PRO A 135 -11.50 1.33 1.23
C PRO A 135 -10.44 1.25 0.12
N LEU A 136 -10.01 0.04 -0.21
CA LEU A 136 -9.21 -0.23 -1.40
C LEU A 136 -10.02 0.09 -2.65
N ARG A 137 -9.60 1.10 -3.40
CA ARG A 137 -10.19 1.45 -4.70
C ARG A 137 -9.12 2.00 -5.62
N ARG A 138 -9.37 1.91 -6.92
CA ARG A 138 -8.54 2.53 -7.96
C ARG A 138 -9.18 3.80 -8.48
N GLY A 139 -8.35 4.71 -8.99
CA GLY A 139 -8.74 5.78 -9.90
C GLY A 139 -8.52 7.17 -9.33
N TYR A 140 -8.34 8.12 -10.24
CA TYR A 140 -8.01 9.51 -9.92
C TYR A 140 -8.94 10.17 -8.90
N ARG A 141 -10.27 10.00 -9.02
CA ARG A 141 -11.23 10.58 -8.06
C ARG A 141 -11.03 10.03 -6.65
N HIS A 142 -10.70 8.74 -6.52
CA HIS A 142 -10.40 8.13 -5.22
C HIS A 142 -9.11 8.71 -4.66
N LEU A 143 -8.05 8.80 -5.47
CA LEU A 143 -6.79 9.44 -5.06
C LEU A 143 -7.02 10.88 -4.57
N GLN A 144 -7.79 11.70 -5.28
CA GLN A 144 -8.13 13.06 -4.87
C GLN A 144 -8.85 13.12 -3.51
N ARG A 145 -9.73 12.15 -3.21
CA ARG A 145 -10.37 12.04 -1.89
C ARG A 145 -9.37 11.68 -0.80
N LEU A 146 -8.43 10.78 -1.07
CA LEU A 146 -7.35 10.46 -0.13
C LEU A 146 -6.46 11.69 0.13
N MET A 147 -6.11 12.46 -0.91
CA MET A 147 -5.34 13.70 -0.78
C MET A 147 -6.08 14.76 0.03
N ALA A 148 -7.39 14.89 -0.16
CA ALA A 148 -8.22 15.80 0.65
C ALA A 148 -8.30 15.34 2.11
N ALA A 149 -8.44 14.03 2.36
CA ALA A 149 -8.45 13.46 3.71
C ALA A 149 -7.13 13.72 4.44
N LEU A 150 -5.99 13.53 3.75
CA LEU A 150 -4.66 13.86 4.29
C LEU A 150 -4.49 15.36 4.55
N ALA A 151 -4.96 16.22 3.65
CA ALA A 151 -4.89 17.68 3.81
C ALA A 151 -5.75 18.20 4.99
N GLY A 152 -6.82 17.47 5.34
CA GLY A 152 -7.75 17.83 6.40
C GLY A 152 -7.38 17.28 7.78
N LEU A 153 -6.23 16.62 7.93
CA LEU A 153 -5.81 16.09 9.22
C LEU A 153 -5.48 17.22 10.20
N ASP A 154 -6.26 17.32 11.27
CA ASP A 154 -5.99 18.24 12.37
C ASP A 154 -4.99 17.61 13.34
N LEU A 155 -3.71 17.91 13.12
CA LEU A 155 -2.62 17.43 13.96
C LEU A 155 -2.60 18.09 15.35
N GLY A 156 -3.43 19.11 15.63
CA GLY A 156 -3.58 19.69 16.95
C GLY A 156 -4.49 18.88 17.88
N ARG A 157 -5.23 17.90 17.35
CA ARG A 157 -6.13 17.08 18.16
C ARG A 157 -5.37 16.09 19.05
N PRO A 158 -5.92 15.80 20.25
CA PRO A 158 -5.44 14.69 21.08
C PRO A 158 -5.40 13.39 20.29
N ARG A 159 -4.35 12.58 20.50
CA ARG A 159 -4.22 11.30 19.81
C ARG A 159 -5.14 10.27 20.43
N LEU A 160 -5.83 9.51 19.57
CA LEU A 160 -6.62 8.36 20.00
C LEU A 160 -5.72 7.13 20.20
N PRO A 161 -6.01 6.28 21.20
CA PRO A 161 -5.30 5.01 21.34
C PRO A 161 -5.56 4.11 20.13
N ARG A 162 -4.65 3.16 19.90
CA ARG A 162 -4.88 2.11 18.91
C ARG A 162 -6.01 1.22 19.42
N GLY A 163 -7.12 1.15 18.69
CA GLY A 163 -8.17 0.16 18.96
C GLY A 163 -7.71 -1.26 18.63
N ASP A 164 -8.46 -2.26 19.06
CA ASP A 164 -8.14 -3.68 18.83
C ASP A 164 -8.50 -4.16 17.42
N ASP A 165 -9.20 -3.33 16.64
CA ASP A 165 -9.64 -3.71 15.30
C ASP A 165 -8.46 -4.01 14.39
N PRO A 166 -8.49 -5.14 13.66
CA PRO A 166 -7.47 -5.45 12.68
C PRO A 166 -7.43 -4.37 11.60
N VAL A 167 -6.25 -4.16 11.01
CA VAL A 167 -6.14 -3.25 9.87
C VAL A 167 -7.01 -3.79 8.73
N ALA A 168 -7.91 -2.95 8.21
CA ALA A 168 -8.77 -3.31 7.09
C ALA A 168 -7.95 -3.87 5.92
N ASP A 169 -8.43 -4.94 5.29
CA ASP A 169 -7.81 -5.57 4.11
C ASP A 169 -6.36 -6.06 4.28
N ALA A 170 -5.85 -6.20 5.52
CA ALA A 170 -4.46 -6.57 5.79
C ALA A 170 -3.99 -7.84 5.06
N GLU A 171 -4.84 -8.87 5.03
CA GLU A 171 -4.55 -10.15 4.39
C GLU A 171 -4.60 -10.10 2.84
N ARG A 172 -5.14 -9.02 2.27
CA ARG A 172 -5.46 -8.92 0.82
C ARG A 172 -4.66 -7.84 0.10
N ALA A 173 -3.82 -7.10 0.81
CA ALA A 173 -3.06 -5.98 0.28
C ALA A 173 -1.63 -5.99 0.82
N GLY A 174 -0.69 -5.51 0.00
CA GLY A 174 0.61 -5.09 0.52
C GLY A 174 0.42 -3.96 1.53
N LEU A 175 1.24 -3.93 2.59
CA LEU A 175 1.10 -2.98 3.68
C LEU A 175 2.34 -2.12 3.81
N ILE A 176 2.14 -0.80 3.80
CA ILE A 176 3.17 0.18 4.11
C ILE A 176 2.71 0.97 5.32
N VAL A 177 3.52 0.97 6.36
CA VAL A 177 3.32 1.80 7.55
C VAL A 177 4.27 2.98 7.48
N VAL A 178 3.74 4.19 7.58
CA VAL A 178 4.53 5.42 7.68
C VAL A 178 4.32 6.02 9.06
N SER A 179 5.39 6.13 9.84
CA SER A 179 5.41 6.79 11.15
C SER A 179 6.09 8.16 11.07
N ALA A 180 5.65 9.12 11.88
CA ALA A 180 6.30 10.43 11.97
C ALA A 180 7.75 10.32 12.48
N ASP A 181 7.96 9.61 13.59
CA ASP A 181 9.26 9.51 14.25
C ASP A 181 9.90 8.13 14.07
N ARG A 182 9.31 7.11 14.71
CA ARG A 182 9.88 5.76 14.82
C ARG A 182 8.97 4.70 14.21
N ALA A 183 9.58 3.75 13.52
CA ALA A 183 8.88 2.55 13.09
C ALA A 183 8.37 1.78 14.32
N ASP A 184 7.13 1.32 14.25
CA ASP A 184 6.54 0.42 15.23
C ASP A 184 6.13 -0.87 14.52
N PRO A 185 6.95 -1.94 14.59
CA PRO A 185 6.65 -3.19 13.91
C PRO A 185 5.44 -3.92 14.50
N GLY A 186 4.98 -3.55 15.71
CA GLY A 186 3.83 -4.19 16.35
C GLY A 186 2.47 -3.69 15.84
N ILE A 187 2.43 -2.58 15.10
CA ILE A 187 1.19 -1.83 14.83
C ILE A 187 0.17 -2.55 13.94
N VAL A 188 0.65 -3.45 13.08
CA VAL A 188 -0.18 -4.20 12.13
C VAL A 188 -0.52 -5.61 12.66
N GLY A 189 0.13 -6.04 13.75
CA GLY A 189 -0.03 -7.39 14.28
C GLY A 189 0.45 -8.49 13.31
N PRO A 190 0.10 -9.77 13.58
CA PRO A 190 0.57 -10.91 12.81
C PRO A 190 0.08 -10.94 11.35
N ALA A 191 -1.11 -10.35 11.09
CA ALA A 191 -1.65 -10.16 9.74
C ALA A 191 -0.76 -9.27 8.86
N GLY A 192 0.08 -8.44 9.48
CA GLY A 192 1.03 -7.56 8.81
C GLY A 192 2.39 -8.18 8.49
N THR A 193 2.51 -9.50 8.50
CA THR A 193 3.79 -10.17 8.22
C THR A 193 4.29 -9.77 6.83
N GLY A 194 5.44 -9.08 6.79
CA GLY A 194 6.03 -8.54 5.56
C GLY A 194 5.75 -7.06 5.30
N SER A 195 5.03 -6.36 6.18
CA SER A 195 4.80 -4.92 6.09
C SER A 195 6.10 -4.11 6.01
N LEU A 196 6.10 -3.12 5.13
CA LEU A 196 7.19 -2.17 5.00
C LEU A 196 6.98 -1.02 5.97
N HIS A 197 7.94 -0.78 6.86
CA HIS A 197 7.88 0.33 7.79
C HIS A 197 8.81 1.45 7.35
N LEU A 198 8.25 2.64 7.19
CA LEU A 198 8.95 3.86 6.84
C LEU A 198 8.76 4.91 7.93
N THR A 199 9.73 5.81 8.03
CA THR A 199 9.65 7.00 8.88
C THR A 199 9.72 8.27 8.03
N ALA A 200 9.21 9.38 8.57
CA ALA A 200 9.28 10.67 7.89
C ALA A 200 10.70 11.14 7.58
N ARG A 201 11.69 10.62 8.32
CA ARG A 201 13.13 10.92 8.11
C ARG A 201 13.65 10.34 6.79
N GLN A 202 13.08 9.22 6.34
CA GLN A 202 13.49 8.56 5.11
C GLN A 202 12.94 9.25 3.84
N LEU A 203 12.10 10.29 3.98
CA LEU A 203 11.51 10.95 2.82
C LEU A 203 12.57 11.48 1.84
N ASP A 204 13.62 12.15 2.31
CA ASP A 204 14.65 12.73 1.42
C ASP A 204 15.42 11.63 0.67
N ASP A 205 15.66 10.47 1.30
CA ASP A 205 16.33 9.32 0.69
C ASP A 205 15.47 8.62 -0.38
N LEU A 206 14.15 8.70 -0.24
CA LEU A 206 13.17 8.02 -1.09
C LEU A 206 12.70 8.87 -2.27
N VAL A 207 12.97 10.16 -2.26
CA VAL A 207 12.57 11.10 -3.30
C VAL A 207 13.67 11.22 -4.34
N VAL A 208 13.26 11.34 -5.61
CA VAL A 208 14.18 11.77 -6.67
C VAL A 208 14.52 13.21 -6.38
N ASP A 209 15.81 13.51 -6.13
CA ASP A 209 16.28 14.89 -6.01
C ASP A 209 15.70 15.68 -7.19
N SER A 210 14.78 16.58 -6.88
CA SER A 210 14.27 17.48 -7.87
C SER A 210 15.41 18.43 -8.16
N ALA A 211 16.20 18.13 -9.20
CA ALA A 211 17.13 19.11 -9.75
C ALA A 211 16.36 20.44 -9.88
N PRO A 212 16.92 21.57 -9.43
CA PRO A 212 16.22 22.85 -9.53
C PRO A 212 15.83 23.04 -10.99
N ALA A 213 14.58 23.46 -11.20
CA ALA A 213 14.05 23.80 -12.52
C ALA A 213 15.11 24.65 -13.24
N ARG A 214 15.55 24.18 -14.41
CA ARG A 214 16.52 24.90 -15.24
C ARG A 214 15.98 26.31 -15.46
N GLU A 215 16.61 27.28 -14.80
CA GLU A 215 16.40 28.70 -15.06
C GLU A 215 16.64 28.96 -16.54
N GLY A 216 15.73 29.76 -17.10
CA GLY A 216 15.63 30.03 -18.52
C GLY A 216 16.93 30.53 -19.12
N VAL A 217 17.18 30.07 -20.33
CA VAL A 217 18.10 30.70 -21.28
C VAL A 217 17.59 32.11 -21.57
N PRO A 218 18.37 33.18 -21.34
CA PRO A 218 18.17 34.42 -22.07
C PRO A 218 18.99 34.36 -23.36
N THR A 219 18.27 34.56 -24.48
CA THR A 219 18.77 34.98 -25.79
C THR A 219 19.65 36.23 -25.74
#